data_AF-A0A7W5TL02-F1
#
_entry.id   AF-A0A7W5TL02-F1
#
_cell.length_a   1.000
_cell.length_b   1.000
_cell.length_c   1.000
_cell.angle_alpha   90.00
_cell.angle_beta   90.00
_cell.angle_gamma   90.00
#
_symmetry.space_group_name_H-M   'P 1'
#
loop_
_entity.id
_entity.type
_entity.pdbx_description
1 polymer ?
#
loop_
_entity_poly.entity_id
_entity_poly.type
_entity_poly.pdbx_seq_one_letter_code
_entity_poly.pdbx_strand_id
1 'polypeptide(L)'
;MEKITTIVLDIAKHVFQVHGINGAGATVSRRKLRRDDVVGFFKALPPCLIGIEACATGHHWARVLMALGHEVRLMPASYVKP
;
A
#
# COMPACT_ATOMS: atom_id res chain seq x y z
N MET A 1 -17.89 -4.04 -9.91
CA MET A 1 -16.90 -4.21 -8.83
C MET A 1 -15.61 -3.56 -9.30
N GLU A 2 -15.31 -2.36 -8.82
CA GLU A 2 -14.18 -1.60 -9.33
C GLU A 2 -12.87 -2.24 -8.85
N LYS A 3 -12.03 -2.63 -9.81
CA LYS A 3 -10.78 -3.33 -9.53
C LYS A 3 -9.77 -2.31 -9.00
N ILE A 4 -9.23 -2.56 -7.81
CA ILE A 4 -8.09 -1.80 -7.29
C ILE A 4 -6.89 -2.11 -8.18
N THR A 5 -6.34 -1.10 -8.82
CA THR A 5 -5.16 -1.24 -9.70
C THR A 5 -3.89 -0.82 -8.97
N THR A 6 -3.99 0.23 -8.16
CA THR A 6 -2.86 0.78 -7.42
C THR A 6 -3.27 1.08 -5.99
N ILE A 7 -2.38 0.80 -5.05
CA ILE A 7 -2.55 1.12 -3.63
C ILE A 7 -1.44 2.06 -3.20
N VAL A 8 -1.79 3.15 -2.54
CA VAL A 8 -0.85 3.96 -1.78
C VAL A 8 -0.93 3.53 -0.33
N LEU A 9 0.20 3.14 0.23
CA LEU A 9 0.34 2.70 1.61
C LEU A 9 1.21 3.70 2.37
N ASP A 10 0.59 4.43 3.29
CA ASP A 10 1.28 5.26 4.27
C ASP A 10 1.43 4.47 5.59
N ILE A 11 2.64 4.49 6.13
CA ILE A 11 3.08 3.65 7.25
C ILE A 11 3.49 4.54 8.42
N ALA A 12 2.62 4.58 9.43
CA ALA A 12 2.92 5.11 10.75
C ALA A 12 3.23 3.98 11.75
N LYS A 13 3.73 4.33 12.94
CA LYS A 13 4.26 3.38 13.95
C LYS A 13 3.34 2.19 14.28
N HIS A 14 2.03 2.42 14.32
CA HIS A 14 1.02 1.39 14.64
C HIS A 14 -0.16 1.36 13.66
N VAL A 15 -0.11 2.17 12.62
CA VAL A 15 -1.24 2.48 11.75
C VAL A 15 -0.77 2.49 10.31
N PHE A 16 -1.51 1.80 9.47
CA PHE A 16 -1.29 1.75 8.03
C PHE A 16 -2.49 2.37 7.35
N GLN A 17 -2.28 3.42 6.57
CA GLN A 17 -3.34 4.01 5.75
C GLN A 17 -3.25 3.44 4.35
N VAL A 18 -4.30 2.72 3.96
CA VAL A 18 -4.46 2.13 2.63
C VAL A 18 -5.36 3.04 1.83
N HIS A 19 -4.85 3.50 0.69
CA HIS A 19 -5.59 4.28 -0.29
C HIS A 19 -5.54 3.58 -1.65
N GLY A 20 -6.59 2.85 -1.98
CA GLY A 20 -6.75 2.13 -3.24
C GLY A 20 -7.40 3.01 -4.30
N ILE A 21 -6.77 3.06 -5.47
CA ILE A 21 -7.28 3.73 -6.67
C ILE A 21 -7.58 2.70 -7.77
N ASN A 22 -8.61 2.97 -8.57
CA ASN A 22 -8.94 2.19 -9.76
C ASN A 22 -8.15 2.69 -10.98
N GLY A 23 -8.31 2.02 -12.12
CA GLY A 23 -7.66 2.39 -13.38
C GLY A 23 -8.10 3.74 -13.95
N ALA A 24 -9.20 4.32 -13.45
CA ALA A 24 -9.66 5.67 -13.81
C ALA A 24 -9.11 6.76 -12.86
N GLY A 25 -8.26 6.38 -11.89
CA GLY A 25 -7.72 7.30 -10.89
C GLY A 25 -8.70 7.68 -9.77
N ALA A 26 -9.89 7.08 -9.74
CA ALA A 26 -10.86 7.30 -8.67
C ALA A 26 -10.48 6.49 -7.43
N THR A 27 -10.68 7.09 -6.26
CA THR A 27 -10.47 6.41 -4.98
C THR A 27 -11.59 5.42 -4.73
N VAL A 28 -11.25 4.13 -4.66
CA VAL A 28 -12.21 3.04 -4.47
C VAL A 28 -12.10 2.39 -3.09
N SER A 29 -10.99 2.61 -2.39
CA SER A 29 -10.80 2.10 -1.03
C SER A 29 -9.99 3.08 -0.20
N ARG A 30 -10.50 3.45 0.97
CA ARG A 30 -9.73 4.18 1.98
C ARG A 30 -9.96 3.49 3.32
N ARG A 31 -8.92 2.87 3.86
CA ARG A 31 -9.03 2.11 5.10
C ARG A 31 -7.77 2.24 5.95
N LYS A 32 -7.99 2.34 7.25
CA LYS A 32 -6.95 2.24 8.28
C LYS A 32 -6.78 0.78 8.68
N LEU A 33 -5.57 0.25 8.61
CA LEU A 33 -5.21 -1.09 9.06
C LEU A 33 -4.28 -1.02 10.27
N ARG A 34 -4.37 -2.04 11.14
CA ARG A 34 -3.36 -2.30 12.17
C ARG A 34 -2.28 -3.19 11.57
N ARG A 35 -1.10 -3.20 12.20
CA ARG A 35 0.06 -3.99 11.75
C ARG A 35 -0.28 -5.45 11.45
N ASP A 36 -1.07 -6.07 12.32
CA ASP A 36 -1.41 -7.50 12.23
C ASP A 36 -2.38 -7.79 11.08
N ASP A 37 -3.18 -6.80 10.67
CA ASP A 37 -4.17 -6.92 9.60
C ASP A 37 -3.56 -6.74 8.20
N VAL A 38 -2.38 -6.10 8.10
CA VAL A 38 -1.76 -5.73 6.81
C VAL A 38 -1.58 -6.96 5.94
N VAL A 39 -0.91 -8.00 6.46
CA VAL A 39 -0.62 -9.22 5.68
C VAL A 39 -1.90 -9.92 5.24
N GLY A 40 -2.90 -10.03 6.12
CA GLY A 40 -4.18 -10.65 5.80
C GLY A 40 -4.94 -9.89 4.72
N PHE A 41 -4.95 -8.56 4.79
CA PHE A 41 -5.57 -7.71 3.80
C PHE A 41 -4.94 -7.86 2.41
N PHE A 42 -3.60 -7.78 2.32
CA PHE A 42 -2.92 -7.88 1.03
C PHE A 42 -2.96 -9.29 0.45
N LYS A 43 -2.96 -10.35 1.28
CA LYS A 43 -3.19 -11.74 0.82
C LYS A 43 -4.56 -11.95 0.17
N ALA A 44 -5.58 -11.22 0.59
CA ALA A 44 -6.92 -11.31 0.03
C ALA A 44 -7.08 -10.54 -1.29
N LEU A 45 -6.10 -9.70 -1.64
CA LEU A 45 -6.12 -8.91 -2.87
C LEU A 45 -5.37 -9.63 -4.00
N PRO A 46 -5.80 -9.47 -5.25
CA PRO A 46 -4.98 -9.88 -6.38
C PRO A 46 -3.68 -9.07 -6.43
N PRO A 47 -2.63 -9.59 -7.10
CA PRO A 47 -1.42 -8.84 -7.40
C PRO A 47 -1.75 -7.45 -7.99
N CYS A 48 -1.18 -6.42 -7.39
CA CYS A 48 -1.42 -5.02 -7.74
C CYS A 48 -0.17 -4.19 -7.44
N LEU A 49 -0.13 -2.97 -7.96
CA LEU A 49 0.95 -2.03 -7.73
C LEU A 49 0.75 -1.33 -6.38
N ILE A 50 1.77 -1.35 -5.51
CA ILE A 50 1.74 -0.70 -4.20
C ILE A 50 2.82 0.38 -4.15
N GLY A 51 2.40 1.64 -4.05
CA GLY A 51 3.27 2.75 -3.71
C GLY A 51 3.42 2.86 -2.20
N ILE A 52 4.64 2.83 -1.69
CA ILE A 52 4.93 3.01 -0.26
C ILE A 52 5.78 4.26 -0.10
N GLU A 53 5.38 5.18 0.77
CA GLU A 53 6.27 6.27 1.18
C GLU A 53 7.45 5.70 1.98
N ALA A 54 8.67 6.02 1.55
CA ALA A 54 9.88 5.53 2.17
C ALA A 54 10.05 6.09 3.59
N CYS A 55 9.62 5.32 4.59
CA CYS A 55 9.90 5.57 6.00
C CYS A 55 10.92 4.56 6.57
N ALA A 56 11.31 4.72 7.84
CA ALA A 56 12.24 3.81 8.52
C ALA A 56 11.86 2.33 8.43
N THR A 57 10.56 2.02 8.28
CA THR A 57 10.05 0.65 8.12
C THR A 57 9.56 0.29 6.72
N GLY A 58 9.59 1.24 5.77
CA GLY A 58 9.05 1.06 4.42
C GLY A 58 9.69 -0.10 3.66
N HIS A 59 11.02 -0.24 3.77
CA HIS A 59 11.76 -1.33 3.13
C HIS A 59 11.39 -2.72 3.66
N HIS A 60 11.10 -2.85 4.95
CA HIS A 60 10.64 -4.11 5.53
C HIS A 60 9.28 -4.50 4.92
N TRP A 61 8.34 -3.56 4.87
CA TRP A 61 7.02 -3.80 4.30
C TRP A 61 7.07 -4.06 2.81
N ALA A 62 7.94 -3.38 2.06
CA ALA A 62 8.13 -3.66 0.64
C ALA A 62 8.51 -5.12 0.41
N ARG A 63 9.46 -5.67 1.17
CA ARG A 63 9.83 -7.10 1.07
C ARG A 63 8.67 -8.03 1.41
N VAL A 64 7.93 -7.74 2.48
CA VAL A 64 6.77 -8.55 2.89
C VAL A 64 5.72 -8.57 1.78
N LEU A 65 5.39 -7.42 1.21
CA LEU A 65 4.35 -7.29 0.18
C LEU A 65 4.80 -7.87 -1.17
N MET A 66 6.08 -7.71 -1.54
CA MET A 66 6.66 -8.38 -2.70
C MET A 66 6.61 -9.91 -2.57
N ALA A 67 6.85 -10.44 -1.37
CA ALA A 67 6.74 -11.89 -1.11
C ALA A 67 5.31 -12.42 -1.23
N LEU A 68 4.29 -11.56 -1.13
CA LEU A 68 2.89 -11.90 -1.41
C LEU A 68 2.54 -11.82 -2.92
N GLY A 69 3.48 -11.42 -3.77
CA GLY A 69 3.31 -11.32 -5.22
C GLY A 69 2.89 -9.94 -5.72
N HIS A 70 2.91 -8.90 -4.88
CA HIS A 70 2.63 -7.53 -5.32
C HIS A 70 3.87 -6.85 -5.90
N GLU A 71 3.66 -5.93 -6.84
CA GLU A 71 4.72 -5.01 -7.27
C GLU A 71 4.77 -3.85 -6.29
N VAL A 72 5.93 -3.58 -5.68
CA VAL A 72 6.08 -2.49 -4.72
C VAL A 72 7.05 -1.44 -5.23
N ARG A 73 6.65 -0.17 -5.16
CA ARG A 73 7.49 0.99 -5.46
C ARG A 73 7.64 1.86 -4.21
N LEU A 74 8.87 1.96 -3.72
CA LEU A 74 9.22 2.88 -2.65
C LEU A 74 9.43 4.28 -3.24
N MET A 75 8.65 5.25 -2.76
CA MET A 75 8.74 6.65 -3.18
C MET A 75 9.47 7.45 -2.10
N PRO A 76 10.49 8.24 -2.44
CA PRO A 76 11.09 9.17 -1.49
C PRO A 76 10.04 10.15 -0.96
N ALA A 77 10.09 10.50 0.33
CA ALA A 77 9.20 11.50 0.91
C ALA A 77 9.24 12.84 0.14
N SER A 78 10.38 13.18 -0.47
CA SER A 78 10.55 14.37 -1.30
C SER A 78 9.72 14.39 -2.60
N TYR A 79 9.20 13.24 -3.02
CA TYR A 79 8.32 13.11 -4.19
C TYR A 79 6.83 13.14 -3.84
N VAL A 80 6.48 13.12 -2.54
CA VAL A 80 5.12 13.22 -2.06
C VAL A 80 4.84 14.70 -1.77
N LYS A 81 3.87 15.31 -2.46
CA LYS A 81 3.47 16.69 -2.18
C LYS A 81 2.86 16.74 -0.76
N PRO A 82 3.21 17.74 0.08
CA PRO A 82 2.61 17.93 1.40
C PRO A 82 1.11 18.22 1.32
#